data_AF-A0A9E4B9H0-F1
#
_entry.id   AF-A0A9E4B9H0-F1
#
_cell.length_a   1.000
_cell.length_b   1.000
_cell.length_c   1.000
_cell.angle_alpha   90.00
_cell.angle_beta   90.00
_cell.angle_gamma   90.00
#
_symmetry.space_group_name_H-M   'P 1'
#
loop_
_entity.id
_entity.type
_entity.pdbx_description
1 polymer ?
#
loop_
_entity_poly.entity_id
_entity_poly.type
_entity_poly.pdbx_seq_one_letter_code
_entity_poly.pdbx_strand_id
1 'polypeptide(L)'
;DYAVDTDFRPLSFSANAAVNGEVVFAGYGLSTPGGYDSYAGVDVTDKVVVVLRYVPEGVDAERRAELNRYAGLRYKAMIARDRGAKAILVVAGPNSPNAGKLIPLTFDNSLSGSGIVAASISGDVAATLFAGAGKDLKEVQSQLDVENPHFLGRFALEGVELAIETAVERVKATDRNVLARLPATHAGTTETVIVGAHYDHIGRGGTSSLARQGEEGEIHNGADDNASGVAVVLELARALADAEDRPRNVMFAFWSGEELGLIGSSRFVDEPPLALEDIVAYLNFDMVGRLRDNRLSLQGVGSSNVWRRHIERRNIPAGFNLALLDDPYLPTDSTAFYPKGVPILSFFTGSHEDYNRPTDDAETLDYAGMARIAAFGTTILKDVVAARERPAYVEVQNTTPGGGDRDTLRAYLGTIPDYATDLAGVKISSVRGGGPADKAGMRGGDVIVEFAGNAIANIYDYTYALDAVKIGEPVAVVVMRGTERVTLHVVPEARP
;
A
#
# COMPACT_ATOMS: atom_id res chain seq x y z
N ASP A 1 18.38 -22.23 -26.22
CA ASP A 1 17.14 -21.74 -25.61
C ASP A 1 17.15 -22.05 -24.12
N TYR A 2 16.65 -21.12 -23.32
CA TYR A 2 16.57 -21.23 -21.87
C TYR A 2 15.12 -21.58 -21.47
N ALA A 3 14.94 -22.38 -20.43
CA ALA A 3 13.65 -22.84 -19.94
C ALA A 3 13.10 -21.95 -18.81
N VAL A 4 11.81 -21.60 -18.89
CA VAL A 4 11.08 -20.91 -17.80
C VAL A 4 11.07 -21.80 -16.55
N ASP A 5 11.13 -21.17 -15.38
CA ASP A 5 11.17 -21.81 -14.05
C ASP A 5 12.41 -22.65 -13.74
N THR A 6 13.33 -22.77 -14.69
CA THR A 6 14.62 -23.45 -14.53
C THR A 6 15.78 -22.48 -14.71
N ASP A 7 15.85 -21.86 -15.89
CA ASP A 7 16.94 -20.96 -16.28
C ASP A 7 16.59 -19.50 -16.03
N PHE A 8 15.32 -19.14 -16.22
CA PHE A 8 14.83 -17.79 -15.97
C PHE A 8 13.36 -17.78 -15.53
N ARG A 9 12.94 -16.68 -14.90
CA ARG A 9 11.55 -16.42 -14.55
C ARG A 9 11.26 -14.92 -14.65
N PRO A 10 10.23 -14.48 -15.39
CA PRO A 10 9.79 -13.09 -15.37
C PRO A 10 9.45 -12.61 -13.95
N LEU A 11 9.79 -11.37 -13.62
CA LEU A 11 9.31 -10.74 -12.38
C LEU A 11 7.85 -10.31 -12.56
N SER A 12 7.07 -10.28 -11.47
CA SER A 12 5.62 -10.00 -11.50
C SER A 12 5.26 -8.65 -12.13
N PHE A 13 6.16 -7.66 -12.00
CA PHE A 13 6.00 -6.34 -12.58
C PHE A 13 6.55 -6.20 -14.01
N SER A 14 7.13 -7.24 -14.60
CA SER A 14 7.76 -7.14 -15.93
C SER A 14 6.80 -6.59 -16.99
N ALA A 15 7.31 -5.75 -17.90
CA ALA A 15 6.63 -5.50 -19.17
C ALA A 15 6.55 -6.80 -19.98
N ASN A 16 5.56 -6.89 -20.87
CA ASN A 16 5.48 -7.98 -21.85
C ASN A 16 5.98 -7.45 -23.19
N ALA A 17 7.18 -7.88 -23.57
CA ALA A 17 7.80 -7.51 -24.84
C ALA A 17 8.90 -8.51 -25.19
N ALA A 18 9.22 -8.59 -26.48
CA ALA A 18 10.44 -9.20 -26.97
C ALA A 18 11.49 -8.11 -27.16
N VAL A 19 12.67 -8.31 -26.56
CA VAL A 19 13.80 -7.39 -26.68
C VAL A 19 15.07 -8.17 -26.99
N ASN A 20 15.97 -7.55 -27.74
CA ASN A 20 17.32 -8.04 -27.95
C ASN A 20 18.33 -6.93 -27.69
N GLY A 21 19.53 -7.31 -27.26
CA GLY A 21 20.62 -6.36 -27.12
C GLY A 21 21.87 -6.94 -26.47
N GLU A 22 22.93 -6.14 -26.55
CA GLU A 22 24.18 -6.37 -25.82
C GLU A 22 23.93 -6.38 -24.32
N VAL A 23 24.77 -7.12 -23.59
CA VAL A 23 24.62 -7.28 -22.15
C VAL A 23 25.65 -6.44 -21.39
N VAL A 24 25.17 -5.71 -20.38
CA VAL A 24 26.01 -4.94 -19.45
C VAL A 24 25.77 -5.44 -18.03
N PHE A 25 26.84 -5.69 -17.29
CA PHE A 25 26.76 -5.89 -15.86
C PHE A 25 26.86 -4.56 -15.13
N ALA A 26 25.90 -4.28 -14.26
CA ALA A 26 25.84 -3.06 -13.44
C ALA A 26 25.79 -3.40 -11.95
N GLY A 27 26.72 -4.23 -11.48
CA GLY A 27 26.91 -4.53 -10.06
C GLY A 27 25.64 -4.97 -9.34
N TYR A 28 25.31 -4.28 -8.25
CA TYR A 28 24.08 -4.50 -7.48
C TYR A 28 22.86 -3.72 -8.03
N GLY A 29 23.00 -2.95 -9.11
CA GLY A 29 21.91 -2.17 -9.69
C GLY A 29 21.37 -1.07 -8.76
N LEU A 30 22.19 -0.63 -7.80
CA LEU A 30 21.83 0.38 -6.81
C LEU A 30 22.23 1.78 -7.30
N SER A 31 21.43 2.77 -6.93
CA SER A 31 21.76 4.19 -7.02
C SER A 31 21.24 4.85 -5.75
N THR A 32 22.13 5.36 -4.90
CA THR A 32 21.78 5.97 -3.61
C THR A 32 22.24 7.43 -3.54
N PRO A 33 21.51 8.31 -2.82
CA PRO A 33 21.97 9.67 -2.54
C PRO A 33 23.32 9.73 -1.82
N GLY A 34 23.67 8.67 -1.06
CA GLY A 34 24.94 8.52 -0.34
C GLY A 34 26.15 8.11 -1.21
N GLY A 35 26.02 8.16 -2.54
CA GLY A 35 27.14 8.01 -3.47
C GLY A 35 27.42 6.61 -3.99
N TYR A 36 26.60 5.61 -3.65
CA TYR A 36 26.70 4.29 -4.28
C TYR A 36 25.90 4.28 -5.59
N ASP A 37 26.60 4.32 -6.73
CA ASP A 37 25.97 4.24 -8.05
C ASP A 37 26.60 3.14 -8.90
N SER A 38 25.85 2.06 -9.11
CA SER A 38 26.28 0.88 -9.90
C SER A 38 26.35 1.16 -11.40
N TYR A 39 25.77 2.26 -11.85
CA TYR A 39 25.65 2.65 -13.26
C TYR A 39 26.58 3.83 -13.60
N ALA A 40 27.33 4.37 -12.64
CA ALA A 40 28.19 5.53 -12.86
C ALA A 40 29.32 5.23 -13.88
N GLY A 41 29.28 5.88 -15.04
CA GLY A 41 30.30 5.71 -16.09
C GLY A 41 30.14 4.43 -16.93
N VAL A 42 28.98 3.79 -16.90
CA VAL A 42 28.61 2.73 -17.85
C VAL A 42 27.36 3.13 -18.63
N ASP A 43 27.40 2.97 -19.95
CA ASP A 43 26.25 3.23 -20.82
C ASP A 43 25.38 1.97 -20.93
N VAL A 44 24.14 2.08 -20.46
CA VAL A 44 23.12 1.02 -20.51
C VAL A 44 22.00 1.31 -21.51
N THR A 45 22.10 2.41 -22.25
CA THR A 45 21.10 2.83 -23.23
C THR A 45 20.93 1.73 -24.28
N ASP A 46 19.70 1.31 -24.51
CA ASP A 46 19.31 0.27 -25.47
C ASP A 46 19.89 -1.14 -25.21
N LYS A 47 20.39 -1.42 -23.99
CA LYS A 47 21.04 -2.69 -23.61
C LYS A 47 20.22 -3.53 -22.61
N VAL A 48 20.63 -4.78 -22.45
CA VAL A 48 20.17 -5.68 -21.39
C VAL A 48 21.09 -5.54 -20.19
N VAL A 49 20.56 -5.15 -19.03
CA VAL A 49 21.35 -4.97 -17.81
C VAL A 49 21.25 -6.19 -16.92
N VAL A 50 22.38 -6.76 -16.48
CA VAL A 50 22.45 -7.80 -15.45
C VAL A 50 22.85 -7.16 -14.12
N VAL A 51 22.12 -7.48 -13.05
CA VAL A 51 22.38 -6.99 -11.69
C VAL A 51 22.28 -8.12 -10.65
N LEU A 52 22.97 -7.93 -9.53
CA LEU A 52 22.84 -8.78 -8.34
C LEU A 52 21.59 -8.39 -7.52
N ARG A 53 20.88 -9.39 -6.98
CA ARG A 53 19.60 -9.22 -6.25
C ARG A 53 19.69 -8.32 -5.02
N TYR A 54 20.72 -8.47 -4.20
CA TYR A 54 20.78 -7.88 -2.85
C TYR A 54 21.61 -6.59 -2.81
N VAL A 55 22.46 -6.45 -1.80
CA VAL A 55 23.43 -5.38 -1.56
C VAL A 55 24.77 -6.06 -1.24
N PRO A 56 25.89 -5.32 -1.25
CA PRO A 56 27.18 -5.83 -0.79
C PRO A 56 27.08 -6.57 0.56
N GLU A 57 27.61 -7.80 0.63
CA GLU A 57 27.50 -8.65 1.83
C GLU A 57 28.60 -8.39 2.88
N GLY A 58 29.74 -7.82 2.46
CA GLY A 58 30.94 -7.60 3.29
C GLY A 58 31.06 -6.21 3.91
N VAL A 59 30.00 -5.40 3.88
CA VAL A 59 29.95 -4.08 4.52
C VAL A 59 29.42 -4.19 5.96
N ASP A 60 29.66 -3.16 6.76
CA ASP A 60 29.10 -3.10 8.12
C ASP A 60 27.56 -3.00 8.11
N ALA A 61 26.96 -3.24 9.28
CA ALA A 61 25.51 -3.31 9.43
C ALA A 61 24.79 -1.98 9.12
N GLU A 62 25.43 -0.85 9.41
CA GLU A 62 24.87 0.48 9.18
C GLU A 62 24.81 0.78 7.68
N ARG A 63 25.92 0.58 6.99
CA ARG A 63 26.00 0.69 5.53
C ARG A 63 25.06 -0.27 4.84
N ARG A 64 24.96 -1.52 5.31
CA ARG A 64 24.01 -2.50 4.78
C ARG A 64 22.56 -2.03 4.95
N ALA A 65 22.21 -1.47 6.11
CA ALA A 65 20.87 -0.94 6.38
C ALA A 65 20.54 0.27 5.49
N GLU A 66 21.50 1.14 5.20
CA GLU A 66 21.36 2.24 4.24
C GLU A 66 21.05 1.72 2.84
N LEU A 67 21.88 0.81 2.31
CA LEU A 67 21.73 0.27 0.95
C LEU A 67 20.44 -0.54 0.78
N ASN A 68 20.01 -1.25 1.82
CA ASN A 68 18.77 -2.03 1.80
C ASN A 68 17.52 -1.18 1.55
N ARG A 69 17.54 0.12 1.86
CA ARG A 69 16.45 1.05 1.52
C ARG A 69 16.24 1.15 0.00
N TYR A 70 17.26 0.84 -0.80
CA TYR A 70 17.28 0.95 -2.26
C TYR A 70 17.42 -0.42 -2.96
N ALA A 71 17.33 -1.53 -2.22
CA ALA A 71 17.57 -2.87 -2.77
C ALA A 71 16.35 -3.52 -3.44
N GLY A 72 15.17 -2.88 -3.37
CA GLY A 72 13.92 -3.41 -3.92
C GLY A 72 14.02 -3.67 -5.42
N LEU A 73 13.49 -4.80 -5.88
CA LEU A 73 13.56 -5.21 -7.30
C LEU A 73 12.88 -4.19 -8.23
N ARG A 74 11.74 -3.62 -7.81
CA ARG A 74 11.06 -2.55 -8.55
C ARG A 74 11.93 -1.29 -8.66
N TYR A 75 12.63 -0.91 -7.59
CA TYR A 75 13.56 0.23 -7.64
C TYR A 75 14.71 -0.02 -8.63
N LYS A 76 15.34 -1.19 -8.61
CA LYS A 76 16.42 -1.54 -9.55
C LYS A 76 15.95 -1.50 -11.00
N ALA A 77 14.74 -2.01 -11.27
CA ALA A 77 14.12 -1.98 -12.58
C ALA A 77 13.79 -0.54 -13.04
N MET A 78 13.27 0.30 -12.13
CA MET A 78 13.02 1.72 -12.37
C MET A 78 14.32 2.45 -12.76
N ILE A 79 15.41 2.26 -12.00
CA ILE A 79 16.70 2.90 -12.31
C ILE A 79 17.26 2.44 -13.66
N ALA A 80 17.17 1.14 -13.98
CA ALA A 80 17.61 0.62 -15.28
C ALA A 80 16.80 1.26 -16.42
N ARG A 81 15.48 1.31 -16.29
CA ARG A 81 14.55 1.92 -17.25
C ARG A 81 14.87 3.41 -17.46
N ASP A 82 15.02 4.17 -16.38
CA ASP A 82 15.24 5.61 -16.43
C ASP A 82 16.61 5.96 -17.04
N ARG A 83 17.58 5.02 -17.03
CA ARG A 83 18.86 5.12 -17.76
C ARG A 83 18.82 4.57 -19.18
N GLY A 84 17.64 4.18 -19.69
CA GLY A 84 17.44 3.77 -21.07
C GLY A 84 17.67 2.28 -21.37
N ALA A 85 17.77 1.42 -20.35
CA ALA A 85 17.88 -0.03 -20.57
C ALA A 85 16.59 -0.61 -21.16
N LYS A 86 16.73 -1.63 -22.03
CA LYS A 86 15.60 -2.38 -22.61
C LYS A 86 15.11 -3.51 -21.70
N ALA A 87 16.03 -4.11 -20.94
CA ALA A 87 15.71 -5.16 -19.99
C ALA A 87 16.62 -5.12 -18.77
N ILE A 88 16.13 -5.69 -17.67
CA ILE A 88 16.90 -5.99 -16.47
C ILE A 88 16.80 -7.49 -16.12
N LEU A 89 17.95 -8.12 -15.93
CA LEU A 89 18.10 -9.48 -15.45
C LEU A 89 18.69 -9.47 -14.04
N VAL A 90 18.04 -10.16 -13.12
CA VAL A 90 18.44 -10.21 -11.70
C VAL A 90 18.91 -11.60 -11.32
N VAL A 91 20.11 -11.69 -10.76
CA VAL A 91 20.67 -12.96 -10.25
C VAL A 91 20.91 -12.88 -8.74
N ALA A 92 20.55 -13.94 -8.02
CA ALA A 92 21.04 -14.14 -6.65
C ALA A 92 22.50 -14.60 -6.73
N GLY A 93 23.44 -13.71 -6.41
CA GLY A 93 24.87 -13.96 -6.59
C GLY A 93 25.40 -15.14 -5.76
N PRO A 94 26.55 -15.72 -6.15
CA PRO A 94 27.19 -16.84 -5.43
C PRO A 94 27.43 -16.62 -3.92
N ASN A 95 27.62 -15.37 -3.48
CA ASN A 95 27.82 -15.02 -2.06
C ASN A 95 26.53 -14.59 -1.36
N SER A 96 25.40 -14.55 -2.07
CA SER A 96 24.13 -14.03 -1.55
C SER A 96 23.25 -15.12 -0.91
N PRO A 97 22.28 -14.73 -0.08
CA PRO A 97 21.19 -15.62 0.30
C PRO A 97 20.50 -16.20 -0.94
N ASN A 98 20.09 -17.47 -0.89
CA ASN A 98 19.47 -18.17 -2.01
C ASN A 98 20.32 -18.17 -3.30
N ALA A 99 21.65 -18.22 -3.17
CA ALA A 99 22.61 -18.22 -4.28
C ALA A 99 22.15 -19.10 -5.46
N GLY A 100 22.11 -18.49 -6.65
CA GLY A 100 21.74 -19.10 -7.91
C GLY A 100 20.25 -19.45 -8.10
N LYS A 101 19.40 -19.30 -7.07
CA LYS A 101 17.96 -19.60 -7.17
C LYS A 101 17.20 -18.47 -7.89
N LEU A 102 16.21 -18.87 -8.69
CA LEU A 102 15.25 -17.94 -9.28
C LEU A 102 14.39 -17.26 -8.20
N ILE A 103 14.10 -15.98 -8.42
CA ILE A 103 13.18 -15.21 -7.58
C ILE A 103 11.75 -15.74 -7.83
N PRO A 104 10.96 -16.06 -6.79
CA PRO A 104 9.58 -16.52 -6.97
C PRO A 104 8.71 -15.42 -7.60
N LEU A 105 7.75 -15.83 -8.44
CA LEU A 105 6.70 -14.94 -8.88
C LEU A 105 5.77 -14.67 -7.69
N THR A 106 5.63 -13.41 -7.29
CA THR A 106 4.78 -13.01 -6.17
C THR A 106 3.62 -12.16 -6.66
N PHE A 107 2.57 -12.05 -5.85
CA PHE A 107 1.54 -11.05 -6.06
C PHE A 107 2.17 -9.66 -6.13
N ASP A 108 1.61 -8.81 -6.97
CA ASP A 108 2.05 -7.43 -7.13
C ASP A 108 0.82 -6.52 -7.12
N ASN A 109 0.78 -5.61 -6.15
CA ASN A 109 -0.40 -4.80 -5.88
C ASN A 109 -0.55 -3.60 -6.83
N SER A 110 0.41 -3.37 -7.72
CA SER A 110 0.30 -2.34 -8.76
C SER A 110 -0.24 -2.92 -10.06
N LEU A 111 -1.35 -2.34 -10.52
CA LEU A 111 -1.97 -2.67 -11.81
C LEU A 111 -1.03 -2.37 -12.99
N SER A 112 -0.20 -1.33 -12.86
CA SER A 112 0.82 -0.94 -13.85
C SER A 112 2.10 -1.79 -13.72
N GLY A 113 2.65 -2.20 -14.86
CA GLY A 113 3.99 -2.82 -14.93
C GLY A 113 5.12 -1.79 -14.74
N SER A 114 6.37 -2.27 -14.62
CA SER A 114 7.56 -1.42 -14.48
C SER A 114 7.87 -0.59 -15.73
N GLY A 115 7.32 -0.95 -16.89
CA GLY A 115 7.65 -0.34 -18.18
C GLY A 115 8.96 -0.87 -18.79
N ILE A 116 9.58 -1.89 -18.19
CA ILE A 116 10.79 -2.55 -18.68
C ILE A 116 10.64 -4.08 -18.58
N VAL A 117 11.25 -4.82 -19.51
CA VAL A 117 11.34 -6.28 -19.42
C VAL A 117 12.22 -6.64 -18.23
N ALA A 118 11.70 -7.41 -17.27
CA ALA A 118 12.38 -7.72 -16.03
C ALA A 118 12.27 -9.22 -15.71
N ALA A 119 13.41 -9.90 -15.55
CA ALA A 119 13.42 -11.32 -15.22
C ALA A 119 14.51 -11.66 -14.20
N SER A 120 14.27 -12.72 -13.43
CA SER A 120 15.30 -13.41 -12.68
C SER A 120 15.97 -14.46 -13.57
N ILE A 121 17.29 -14.61 -13.45
CA ILE A 121 18.04 -15.70 -14.09
C ILE A 121 18.70 -16.59 -13.04
N SER A 122 18.90 -17.86 -13.37
CA SER A 122 19.57 -18.82 -12.50
C SER A 122 21.07 -18.50 -12.37
N GLY A 123 21.69 -19.08 -11.34
CA GLY A 123 23.15 -18.98 -11.16
C GLY A 123 23.92 -19.54 -12.35
N ASP A 124 23.44 -20.63 -12.96
CA ASP A 124 24.09 -21.29 -14.09
C ASP A 124 24.05 -20.44 -15.36
N VAL A 125 22.90 -19.79 -15.62
CA VAL A 125 22.79 -18.82 -16.72
C VAL A 125 23.75 -17.67 -16.48
N ALA A 126 23.73 -17.06 -15.30
CA ALA A 126 24.60 -15.93 -14.99
C ALA A 126 26.09 -16.30 -15.08
N ALA A 127 26.49 -17.47 -14.58
CA ALA A 127 27.86 -17.96 -14.68
C ALA A 127 28.29 -18.14 -16.14
N THR A 128 27.39 -18.65 -16.99
CA THR A 128 27.64 -18.81 -18.44
C THR A 128 27.85 -17.46 -19.13
N LEU A 129 27.02 -16.45 -18.82
CA LEU A 129 27.17 -15.09 -19.37
C LEU A 129 28.51 -14.46 -18.98
N PHE A 130 28.92 -14.62 -17.71
CA PHE A 130 30.19 -14.07 -17.21
C PHE A 130 31.39 -14.80 -17.80
N ALA A 131 31.35 -16.13 -17.88
CA ALA A 131 32.40 -16.94 -18.48
C ALA A 131 32.61 -16.59 -19.96
N GLY A 132 31.52 -16.31 -20.69
CA GLY A 132 31.58 -15.83 -22.08
C GLY A 132 32.36 -14.52 -22.26
N ALA A 133 32.35 -13.65 -21.24
CA ALA A 133 33.13 -12.41 -21.19
C ALA A 133 34.49 -12.56 -20.48
N GLY A 134 34.93 -13.79 -20.18
CA GLY A 134 36.19 -14.06 -19.49
C GLY A 134 36.21 -13.60 -18.03
N LYS A 135 35.05 -13.61 -17.36
CA LYS A 135 34.88 -13.22 -15.95
C LYS A 135 34.36 -14.39 -15.13
N ASP A 136 34.71 -14.41 -13.84
CA ASP A 136 34.07 -15.28 -12.85
C ASP A 136 33.10 -14.46 -11.99
N LEU A 137 31.83 -14.88 -11.94
CA LEU A 137 30.77 -14.15 -11.23
C LEU A 137 31.06 -14.05 -9.72
N LYS A 138 31.64 -15.10 -9.12
CA LYS A 138 31.92 -15.13 -7.68
C LYS A 138 33.06 -14.16 -7.35
N GLU A 139 34.13 -14.17 -8.12
CA GLU A 139 35.25 -13.22 -7.97
C GLU A 139 34.76 -11.77 -8.12
N VAL A 140 33.92 -11.50 -9.14
CA VAL A 140 33.32 -10.18 -9.36
C VAL A 140 32.46 -9.77 -8.15
N GLN A 141 31.59 -10.65 -7.66
CA GLN A 141 30.76 -10.35 -6.50
C GLN A 141 31.60 -10.11 -5.24
N SER A 142 32.64 -10.93 -4.98
CA SER A 142 33.50 -10.75 -3.81
C SER A 142 34.21 -9.40 -3.78
N GLN A 143 34.58 -8.83 -4.94
CA GLN A 143 35.13 -7.48 -5.01
C GLN A 143 34.07 -6.40 -4.73
N LEU A 144 32.84 -6.61 -5.19
CA LEU A 144 31.71 -5.72 -4.91
C LEU A 144 31.27 -5.76 -3.44
N ASP A 145 31.32 -6.93 -2.80
CA ASP A 145 30.88 -7.15 -1.42
C ASP A 145 31.66 -6.32 -0.40
N VAL A 146 32.91 -6.00 -0.71
CA VAL A 146 33.81 -5.18 0.13
C VAL A 146 33.93 -3.73 -0.35
N GLU A 147 33.07 -3.31 -1.29
CA GLU A 147 33.12 -1.99 -1.93
C GLU A 147 34.53 -1.59 -2.40
N ASN A 148 35.28 -2.51 -3.05
CA ASN A 148 36.66 -2.24 -3.44
C ASN A 148 36.76 -0.99 -4.35
N PRO A 149 37.43 0.10 -3.92
CA PRO A 149 37.49 1.34 -4.68
C PRO A 149 38.26 1.23 -6.01
N HIS A 150 39.08 0.19 -6.17
CA HIS A 150 39.82 -0.09 -7.39
C HIS A 150 39.08 -1.00 -8.37
N PHE A 151 37.91 -1.50 -7.99
CA PHE A 151 37.09 -2.36 -8.84
C PHE A 151 35.78 -1.64 -9.18
N LEU A 152 35.62 -1.26 -10.45
CA LEU A 152 34.41 -0.55 -10.87
C LEU A 152 33.15 -1.44 -10.79
N GLY A 153 33.30 -2.77 -10.87
CA GLY A 153 32.19 -3.71 -10.71
C GLY A 153 31.06 -3.56 -11.73
N ARG A 154 31.36 -2.93 -12.88
CA ARG A 154 30.45 -2.64 -13.97
C ARG A 154 31.21 -2.65 -15.29
N PHE A 155 30.68 -3.37 -16.27
CA PHE A 155 31.36 -3.61 -17.55
C PHE A 155 30.40 -4.22 -18.56
N ALA A 156 30.70 -4.05 -19.86
CA ALA A 156 30.05 -4.81 -20.90
C ALA A 156 30.48 -6.29 -20.81
N LEU A 157 29.54 -7.21 -21.02
CA LEU A 157 29.86 -8.61 -21.27
C LEU A 157 30.13 -8.74 -22.77
N GLU A 158 31.35 -8.37 -23.19
CA GLU A 158 31.73 -8.32 -24.61
C GLU A 158 31.48 -9.67 -25.31
N GLY A 159 30.87 -9.62 -26.50
CA GLY A 159 30.52 -10.82 -27.27
C GLY A 159 29.26 -11.55 -26.79
N VAL A 160 28.55 -11.03 -25.78
CA VAL A 160 27.29 -11.60 -25.29
C VAL A 160 26.12 -10.73 -25.76
N GLU A 161 25.22 -11.34 -26.54
CA GLU A 161 23.93 -10.77 -26.92
C GLU A 161 22.81 -11.67 -26.42
N LEU A 162 21.72 -11.09 -25.93
CA LEU A 162 20.56 -11.84 -25.44
C LEU A 162 19.30 -11.37 -26.16
N ALA A 163 18.46 -12.34 -26.51
CA ALA A 163 17.05 -12.13 -26.84
C ALA A 163 16.19 -12.62 -25.66
N ILE A 164 15.29 -11.78 -25.18
CA ILE A 164 14.43 -12.06 -24.03
C ILE A 164 13.00 -11.72 -24.44
N GLU A 165 12.09 -12.64 -24.18
CA GLU A 165 10.66 -12.41 -24.30
C GLU A 165 9.97 -12.73 -22.97
N THR A 166 9.11 -11.82 -22.54
CA THR A 166 8.29 -11.99 -21.34
C THR A 166 6.82 -11.89 -21.69
N ALA A 167 6.03 -12.83 -21.16
CA ALA A 167 4.58 -12.87 -21.30
C ALA A 167 3.94 -13.13 -19.93
N VAL A 168 4.07 -12.16 -19.02
CA VAL A 168 3.42 -12.18 -17.71
C VAL A 168 1.92 -11.98 -17.88
N GLU A 169 1.14 -12.99 -17.49
CA GLU A 169 -0.32 -12.88 -17.42
C GLU A 169 -0.73 -12.16 -16.13
N ARG A 170 -1.28 -10.94 -16.27
CA ARG A 170 -1.87 -10.21 -15.14
C ARG A 170 -3.32 -10.67 -14.98
N VAL A 171 -3.55 -11.53 -13.99
CA VAL A 171 -4.89 -12.03 -13.69
C VAL A 171 -5.71 -10.92 -13.04
N LYS A 172 -6.73 -10.43 -13.75
CA LYS A 172 -7.75 -9.53 -13.20
C LYS A 172 -8.97 -10.37 -12.83
N ALA A 173 -9.44 -10.22 -11.60
CA ALA A 173 -10.66 -10.83 -11.12
C ALA A 173 -11.71 -9.76 -10.82
N THR A 174 -12.99 -10.13 -10.88
CA THR A 174 -14.09 -9.28 -10.43
C THR A 174 -14.53 -9.78 -9.07
N ASP A 175 -14.63 -8.85 -8.13
CA ASP A 175 -15.21 -9.08 -6.81
C ASP A 175 -16.33 -8.06 -6.54
N ARG A 176 -17.09 -8.21 -5.45
CA ARG A 176 -18.36 -7.51 -5.27
C ARG A 176 -18.57 -7.02 -3.84
N ASN A 177 -18.77 -5.71 -3.69
CA ASN A 177 -19.37 -5.21 -2.46
C ASN A 177 -20.77 -5.80 -2.26
N VAL A 178 -21.12 -6.14 -1.02
CA VAL A 178 -22.48 -6.55 -0.63
C VAL A 178 -23.13 -5.40 0.13
N LEU A 179 -24.22 -4.87 -0.41
CA LEU A 179 -24.93 -3.73 0.17
C LEU A 179 -26.36 -4.14 0.55
N ALA A 180 -26.73 -3.95 1.80
CA ALA A 180 -28.07 -4.20 2.30
C ALA A 180 -28.67 -2.91 2.88
N ARG A 181 -29.79 -2.46 2.32
CA ARG A 181 -30.50 -1.25 2.78
C ARG A 181 -31.65 -1.63 3.70
N LEU A 182 -31.65 -1.08 4.91
CA LEU A 182 -32.79 -1.03 5.82
C LEU A 182 -33.50 0.33 5.67
N PRO A 183 -34.69 0.37 5.06
CA PRO A 183 -35.41 1.62 4.87
C PRO A 183 -35.79 2.30 6.19
N ALA A 184 -35.82 3.64 6.14
CA ALA A 184 -36.40 4.45 7.20
C ALA A 184 -37.88 4.13 7.41
N THR A 185 -38.38 4.32 8.64
CA THR A 185 -39.83 4.29 8.89
C THR A 185 -40.51 5.60 8.52
N HIS A 186 -39.74 6.68 8.38
CA HIS A 186 -40.23 7.98 7.90
C HIS A 186 -40.21 8.02 6.38
N ALA A 187 -41.38 8.21 5.76
CA ALA A 187 -41.50 8.21 4.30
C ALA A 187 -40.73 9.38 3.66
N GLY A 188 -40.09 9.10 2.52
CA GLY A 188 -39.49 10.13 1.65
C GLY A 188 -38.07 10.58 2.02
N THR A 189 -37.48 10.07 3.10
CA THR A 189 -36.09 10.39 3.45
C THR A 189 -35.09 9.68 2.54
N THR A 190 -34.13 10.44 2.00
CA THR A 190 -32.96 9.94 1.28
C THR A 190 -31.76 9.75 2.20
N GLU A 191 -31.77 10.42 3.36
CA GLU A 191 -30.69 10.37 4.35
C GLU A 191 -30.38 8.93 4.74
N THR A 192 -29.10 8.58 4.65
CA THR A 192 -28.60 7.22 4.88
C THR A 192 -27.39 7.25 5.79
N VAL A 193 -27.43 6.48 6.89
CA VAL A 193 -26.25 6.17 7.70
C VAL A 193 -25.66 4.86 7.15
N ILE A 194 -24.37 4.85 6.84
CA ILE A 194 -23.70 3.64 6.36
C ILE A 194 -22.94 3.02 7.52
N VAL A 195 -23.02 1.70 7.64
CA VAL A 195 -22.28 0.87 8.59
C VAL A 195 -21.55 -0.19 7.80
N GLY A 196 -20.23 -0.32 7.97
CA GLY A 196 -19.48 -1.27 7.15
C GLY A 196 -18.30 -1.93 7.82
N ALA A 197 -17.86 -2.99 7.16
CA ALA A 197 -16.66 -3.78 7.42
C ALA A 197 -16.22 -4.37 6.07
N HIS A 198 -14.93 -4.51 5.81
CA HIS A 198 -14.49 -5.36 4.70
C HIS A 198 -14.79 -6.84 5.01
N TYR A 199 -14.86 -7.68 3.97
CA TYR A 199 -15.06 -9.13 4.10
C TYR A 199 -14.01 -9.96 3.35
N ASP A 200 -13.12 -9.34 2.58
CA ASP A 200 -12.00 -10.01 1.93
C ASP A 200 -10.81 -10.15 2.89
N HIS A 201 -9.96 -11.16 2.65
CA HIS A 201 -8.68 -11.28 3.35
C HIS A 201 -7.61 -11.81 2.38
N ILE A 202 -6.38 -12.01 2.83
CA ILE A 202 -5.21 -12.28 1.98
C ILE A 202 -5.05 -13.74 1.50
N GLY A 203 -6.03 -14.63 1.74
CA GLY A 203 -6.06 -15.98 1.16
C GLY A 203 -4.86 -16.83 1.59
N ARG A 204 -3.97 -17.22 0.66
CA ARG A 204 -2.74 -17.96 0.98
C ARG A 204 -1.54 -17.07 1.35
N GLY A 205 -1.82 -15.81 1.65
CA GLY A 205 -0.82 -14.78 1.91
C GLY A 205 -0.38 -14.06 0.63
N GLY A 206 0.81 -13.47 0.69
CA GLY A 206 1.33 -12.61 -0.37
C GLY A 206 2.26 -11.56 0.20
N THR A 207 2.22 -10.35 -0.35
CA THR A 207 3.05 -9.22 0.11
C THR A 207 2.68 -8.71 1.50
N SER A 208 1.41 -8.87 1.91
CA SER A 208 0.91 -8.42 3.22
C SER A 208 0.97 -9.52 4.30
N SER A 209 1.37 -10.74 3.94
CA SER A 209 1.47 -11.87 4.87
C SER A 209 2.59 -11.68 5.89
N LEU A 210 2.28 -11.89 7.16
CA LEU A 210 3.22 -11.95 8.28
C LEU A 210 3.51 -13.39 8.73
N ALA A 211 3.17 -14.39 7.89
CA ALA A 211 3.46 -15.80 8.12
C ALA A 211 4.91 -16.04 8.56
N ARG A 212 5.07 -16.90 9.57
CA ARG A 212 6.37 -17.31 10.11
C ARG A 212 6.91 -18.50 9.33
N GLN A 213 8.17 -18.84 9.60
CA GLN A 213 8.77 -20.04 9.05
C GLN A 213 7.95 -21.28 9.44
N GLY A 214 7.55 -22.06 8.43
CA GLY A 214 6.67 -23.23 8.59
C GLY A 214 5.20 -22.96 8.30
N GLU A 215 4.78 -21.70 8.17
CA GLU A 215 3.41 -21.27 7.85
C GLU A 215 3.27 -20.90 6.35
N GLU A 216 4.27 -21.19 5.52
CA GLU A 216 4.30 -20.74 4.13
C GLU A 216 3.19 -21.36 3.27
N GLY A 217 2.38 -20.50 2.66
CA GLY A 217 1.30 -20.91 1.76
C GLY A 217 0.06 -21.46 2.46
N GLU A 218 0.02 -21.44 3.80
CA GLU A 218 -1.18 -21.71 4.58
C GLU A 218 -2.26 -20.63 4.36
N ILE A 219 -3.50 -20.99 4.66
CA ILE A 219 -4.65 -20.07 4.50
C ILE A 219 -4.67 -19.11 5.69
N HIS A 220 -4.77 -17.83 5.39
CA HIS A 220 -5.05 -16.75 6.33
C HIS A 220 -6.56 -16.63 6.40
N ASN A 221 -7.15 -17.07 7.51
CA ASN A 221 -8.61 -17.13 7.67
C ASN A 221 -9.22 -15.76 7.99
N GLY A 222 -8.44 -14.85 8.58
CA GLY A 222 -8.88 -13.48 8.84
C GLY A 222 -10.01 -13.41 9.87
N ALA A 223 -9.88 -14.12 10.98
CA ALA A 223 -10.91 -14.16 12.00
C ALA A 223 -11.13 -12.79 12.65
N ASP A 224 -10.07 -12.06 13.00
CA ASP A 224 -10.18 -10.69 13.50
C ASP A 224 -10.13 -9.69 12.36
N ASP A 225 -9.13 -9.82 11.49
CA ASP A 225 -8.96 -9.05 10.25
C ASP A 225 -9.48 -9.89 9.07
N ASN A 226 -10.79 -9.97 8.85
CA ASN A 226 -11.81 -9.00 9.22
C ASN A 226 -13.16 -9.57 9.67
N ALA A 227 -13.27 -10.91 9.77
CA ALA A 227 -14.56 -11.57 9.96
C ALA A 227 -15.28 -11.11 11.25
N SER A 228 -14.53 -10.67 12.25
CA SER A 228 -15.04 -10.06 13.47
C SER A 228 -15.92 -8.82 13.20
N GLY A 229 -15.47 -7.94 12.29
CA GLY A 229 -16.20 -6.75 11.85
C GLY A 229 -17.49 -7.12 11.13
N VAL A 230 -17.42 -8.07 10.20
CA VAL A 230 -18.58 -8.61 9.49
C VAL A 230 -19.63 -9.15 10.47
N ALA A 231 -19.21 -9.97 11.44
CA ALA A 231 -20.09 -10.54 12.46
C ALA A 231 -20.76 -9.45 13.31
N VAL A 232 -20.02 -8.42 13.72
CA VAL A 232 -20.56 -7.28 14.48
C VAL A 232 -21.57 -6.49 13.65
N VAL A 233 -21.27 -6.17 12.38
CA VAL A 233 -22.19 -5.44 11.49
C VAL A 233 -23.49 -6.20 11.26
N LEU A 234 -23.44 -7.54 11.10
CA LEU A 234 -24.63 -8.38 11.02
C LEU A 234 -25.47 -8.34 12.30
N GLU A 235 -24.84 -8.34 13.47
CA GLU A 235 -25.54 -8.21 14.75
C GLU A 235 -26.18 -6.81 14.93
N LEU A 236 -25.50 -5.74 14.49
CA LEU A 236 -26.07 -4.39 14.43
C LEU A 236 -27.33 -4.37 13.54
N ALA A 237 -27.28 -5.02 12.37
CA ALA A 237 -28.42 -5.13 11.47
C ALA A 237 -29.61 -5.84 12.14
N ARG A 238 -29.35 -6.97 12.80
CA ARG A 238 -30.36 -7.70 13.58
C ARG A 238 -30.97 -6.82 14.67
N ALA A 239 -30.15 -6.06 15.41
CA ALA A 239 -30.59 -5.20 16.51
C ALA A 239 -31.36 -3.94 16.07
N LEU A 240 -31.25 -3.53 14.80
CA LEU A 240 -31.98 -2.41 14.22
C LEU A 240 -33.25 -2.80 13.46
N ALA A 241 -33.36 -4.05 13.01
CA ALA A 241 -34.50 -4.53 12.22
C ALA A 241 -35.85 -4.24 12.91
N ASP A 242 -35.90 -4.42 14.24
CA ASP A 242 -37.11 -4.24 15.05
C ASP A 242 -37.29 -2.83 15.61
N ALA A 243 -36.44 -1.86 15.26
CA ALA A 243 -36.60 -0.49 15.77
C ALA A 243 -37.91 0.14 15.24
N GLU A 244 -38.74 0.71 16.11
CA GLU A 244 -40.03 1.27 15.67
C GLU A 244 -39.89 2.63 14.98
N ASP A 245 -38.90 3.43 15.41
CA ASP A 245 -38.64 4.77 14.87
C ASP A 245 -37.23 4.86 14.27
N ARG A 246 -37.17 5.03 12.95
CA ARG A 246 -35.95 5.24 12.16
C ARG A 246 -36.20 6.37 11.15
N PRO A 247 -35.88 7.63 11.50
CA PRO A 247 -36.00 8.76 10.57
C PRO A 247 -35.06 8.71 9.36
N ARG A 248 -34.03 7.86 9.40
CA ARG A 248 -33.01 7.70 8.37
C ARG A 248 -32.91 6.25 7.89
N ASN A 249 -32.50 6.07 6.65
CA ASN A 249 -32.14 4.76 6.14
C ASN A 249 -30.83 4.30 6.80
N VAL A 250 -30.63 2.99 6.87
CA VAL A 250 -29.33 2.41 7.22
C VAL A 250 -28.88 1.51 6.08
N MET A 251 -27.64 1.69 5.62
CA MET A 251 -27.00 0.77 4.69
C MET A 251 -25.95 -0.03 5.44
N PHE A 252 -26.05 -1.34 5.39
CA PHE A 252 -24.99 -2.25 5.82
C PHE A 252 -24.16 -2.62 4.60
N ALA A 253 -22.87 -2.33 4.65
CA ALA A 253 -21.97 -2.50 3.52
C ALA A 253 -20.81 -3.44 3.89
N PHE A 254 -20.61 -4.47 3.08
CA PHE A 254 -19.48 -5.37 3.18
C PHE A 254 -18.56 -5.11 1.99
N TRP A 255 -17.37 -4.60 2.27
CA TRP A 255 -16.40 -4.17 1.26
C TRP A 255 -15.48 -5.30 0.81
N SER A 256 -15.11 -5.28 -0.46
CA SER A 256 -14.16 -6.23 -1.04
C SER A 256 -12.91 -5.49 -1.53
N GLY A 257 -11.77 -6.18 -1.54
CA GLY A 257 -10.49 -5.66 -1.98
C GLY A 257 -9.93 -4.56 -1.08
N GLU A 258 -10.27 -4.57 0.21
CA GLU A 258 -9.71 -3.66 1.21
C GLU A 258 -8.21 -3.92 1.34
N GLU A 259 -7.81 -5.19 1.44
CA GLU A 259 -6.43 -5.66 1.64
C GLU A 259 -5.51 -5.34 0.46
N LEU A 260 -6.13 -5.08 -0.69
CA LEU A 260 -5.48 -4.68 -1.93
C LEU A 260 -5.41 -3.15 -2.09
N GLY A 261 -5.97 -2.39 -1.14
CA GLY A 261 -5.93 -0.92 -1.12
C GLY A 261 -7.31 -0.29 -1.26
N LEU A 262 -8.28 -0.71 -0.45
CA LEU A 262 -9.61 -0.09 -0.33
C LEU A 262 -10.43 -0.08 -1.63
N ILE A 263 -10.25 -1.08 -2.51
CA ILE A 263 -10.80 -1.09 -3.87
C ILE A 263 -12.33 -0.96 -3.84
N GLY A 264 -13.00 -1.75 -3.01
CA GLY A 264 -14.46 -1.80 -2.93
C GLY A 264 -15.09 -0.52 -2.41
N SER A 265 -14.63 0.01 -1.27
CA SER A 265 -15.15 1.26 -0.70
C SER A 265 -14.80 2.47 -1.56
N SER A 266 -13.60 2.52 -2.15
CA SER A 266 -13.21 3.58 -3.09
C SER A 266 -14.11 3.59 -4.33
N ARG A 267 -14.39 2.42 -4.90
CA ARG A 267 -15.32 2.27 -6.02
C ARG A 267 -16.72 2.78 -5.66
N PHE A 268 -17.20 2.46 -4.46
CA PHE A 268 -18.52 2.90 -3.99
C PHE A 268 -18.62 4.41 -3.87
N VAL A 269 -17.62 5.09 -3.30
CA VAL A 269 -17.70 6.55 -3.13
C VAL A 269 -17.49 7.31 -4.45
N ASP A 270 -16.77 6.74 -5.41
CA ASP A 270 -16.56 7.34 -6.73
C ASP A 270 -17.77 7.15 -7.65
N GLU A 271 -18.50 6.02 -7.54
CA GLU A 271 -19.76 5.77 -8.26
C GLU A 271 -20.86 5.26 -7.32
N PRO A 272 -21.38 6.12 -6.44
CA PRO A 272 -22.30 5.71 -5.40
C PRO A 272 -23.71 5.43 -5.96
N PRO A 273 -24.41 4.41 -5.45
CA PRO A 273 -25.80 4.13 -5.84
C PRO A 273 -26.81 5.11 -5.21
N LEU A 274 -26.34 6.08 -4.42
CA LEU A 274 -27.09 7.20 -3.85
C LEU A 274 -26.25 8.48 -3.93
N ALA A 275 -26.85 9.65 -3.75
CA ALA A 275 -26.08 10.88 -3.72
C ALA A 275 -25.14 10.90 -2.50
N LEU A 276 -23.87 11.30 -2.67
CA LEU A 276 -22.92 11.39 -1.54
C LEU A 276 -23.43 12.32 -0.43
N GLU A 277 -24.12 13.39 -0.81
CA GLU A 277 -24.74 14.34 0.13
C GLU A 277 -25.88 13.74 0.96
N ASP A 278 -26.44 12.60 0.56
CA ASP A 278 -27.43 11.85 1.36
C ASP A 278 -26.76 10.95 2.41
N ILE A 279 -25.45 10.71 2.32
CA ILE A 279 -24.70 9.96 3.31
C ILE A 279 -24.48 10.84 4.54
N VAL A 280 -25.11 10.46 5.64
CA VAL A 280 -25.11 11.24 6.89
C VAL A 280 -23.85 11.02 7.71
N ALA A 281 -23.41 9.76 7.78
CA ALA A 281 -22.19 9.33 8.44
C ALA A 281 -21.82 7.91 8.00
N TYR A 282 -20.56 7.54 8.21
CA TYR A 282 -20.05 6.19 8.02
C TYR A 282 -19.47 5.63 9.34
N LEU A 283 -19.98 4.49 9.79
CA LEU A 283 -19.43 3.77 10.95
C LEU A 283 -18.69 2.52 10.45
N ASN A 284 -17.39 2.43 10.74
CA ASN A 284 -16.54 1.33 10.31
C ASN A 284 -16.25 0.37 11.47
N PHE A 285 -16.30 -0.93 11.22
CA PHE A 285 -15.94 -1.98 12.16
C PHE A 285 -14.88 -2.87 11.53
N ASP A 286 -13.66 -2.76 12.05
CA ASP A 286 -12.48 -3.41 11.52
C ASP A 286 -11.64 -3.89 12.71
N MET A 287 -11.23 -5.16 12.70
CA MET A 287 -10.51 -5.82 13.80
C MET A 287 -11.12 -5.53 15.19
N VAL A 288 -12.36 -6.00 15.40
CA VAL A 288 -13.15 -5.77 16.63
C VAL A 288 -13.33 -7.02 17.49
N GLY A 289 -12.58 -8.08 17.19
CA GLY A 289 -12.63 -9.38 17.81
C GLY A 289 -11.58 -9.64 18.88
N ARG A 290 -10.56 -8.79 19.03
CA ARG A 290 -9.42 -9.01 19.94
C ARG A 290 -9.38 -8.02 21.10
N LEU A 291 -10.54 -7.78 21.72
CA LEU A 291 -10.65 -6.89 22.88
C LEU A 291 -9.76 -7.37 24.05
N ARG A 292 -8.76 -6.56 24.41
CA ARG A 292 -7.83 -6.83 25.53
C ARG A 292 -7.87 -5.68 26.52
N ASP A 293 -7.72 -5.99 27.81
CA ASP A 293 -7.71 -5.02 28.90
C ASP A 293 -8.92 -4.07 28.92
N ASN A 294 -10.06 -4.55 28.39
CA ASN A 294 -11.29 -3.76 28.19
C ASN A 294 -11.06 -2.46 27.38
N ARG A 295 -10.00 -2.42 26.56
CA ARG A 295 -9.59 -1.24 25.79
C ARG A 295 -10.20 -1.28 24.40
N LEU A 296 -11.00 -0.27 24.07
CA LEU A 296 -11.61 -0.09 22.76
C LEU A 296 -11.14 1.23 22.16
N SER A 297 -10.61 1.21 20.95
CA SER A 297 -10.23 2.42 20.22
C SER A 297 -11.38 2.88 19.34
N LEU A 298 -11.69 4.17 19.43
CA LEU A 298 -12.59 4.87 18.52
C LEU A 298 -11.78 5.92 17.77
N GLN A 299 -11.78 5.82 16.45
CA GLN A 299 -10.93 6.62 15.57
C GLN A 299 -11.76 7.52 14.65
N GLY A 300 -11.15 8.60 14.17
CA GLY A 300 -11.83 9.65 13.41
C GLY A 300 -12.86 10.45 14.21
N VAL A 301 -12.70 10.50 15.53
CA VAL A 301 -13.58 11.28 16.43
C VAL A 301 -13.57 12.76 16.07
N GLY A 302 -12.49 13.27 15.47
CA GLY A 302 -12.36 14.65 15.02
C GLY A 302 -13.19 14.99 13.79
N SER A 303 -13.69 13.98 13.05
CA SER A 303 -14.48 14.20 11.82
C SER A 303 -15.85 14.83 12.07
N SER A 304 -16.33 14.82 13.32
CA SER A 304 -17.54 15.53 13.74
C SER A 304 -17.54 15.83 15.23
N ASN A 305 -18.03 17.02 15.59
CA ASN A 305 -18.20 17.43 16.98
C ASN A 305 -19.24 16.60 17.75
N VAL A 306 -20.12 15.86 17.07
CA VAL A 306 -21.17 15.07 17.73
C VAL A 306 -20.61 13.80 18.39
N TRP A 307 -19.50 13.26 17.90
CA TRP A 307 -19.00 11.94 18.29
C TRP A 307 -18.72 11.84 19.77
N ARG A 308 -17.96 12.78 20.34
CA ARG A 308 -17.60 12.77 21.77
C ARG A 308 -18.83 12.68 22.67
N ARG A 309 -19.86 13.49 22.39
CA ARG A 309 -21.11 13.49 23.15
C ARG A 309 -21.83 12.13 23.10
N HIS A 310 -21.92 11.53 21.92
CA HIS A 310 -22.56 10.21 21.75
C HIS A 310 -21.75 9.12 22.47
N ILE A 311 -20.44 9.12 22.26
CA ILE A 311 -19.50 8.17 22.85
C ILE A 311 -19.55 8.23 24.38
N GLU A 312 -19.36 9.40 24.98
CA GLU A 312 -19.33 9.58 26.43
C GLU A 312 -20.65 9.12 27.07
N ARG A 313 -21.79 9.54 26.50
CA ARG A 313 -23.11 9.16 27.00
C ARG A 313 -23.35 7.65 26.94
N ARG A 314 -22.98 7.01 25.82
CA ARG A 314 -23.19 5.58 25.62
C ARG A 314 -22.15 4.71 26.33
N ASN A 315 -20.98 5.27 26.66
CA ASN A 315 -19.94 4.53 27.36
C ASN A 315 -20.18 4.44 28.87
N ILE A 316 -20.97 5.33 29.47
CA ILE A 316 -21.34 5.23 30.90
C ILE A 316 -21.89 3.83 31.25
N PRO A 317 -22.88 3.28 30.50
CA PRO A 317 -23.34 1.90 30.74
C PRO A 317 -22.43 0.83 30.11
N ALA A 318 -21.72 1.11 29.02
CA ALA A 318 -20.91 0.11 28.31
C ALA A 318 -19.57 -0.20 29.03
N GLY A 319 -19.01 0.80 29.70
CA GLY A 319 -17.85 0.67 30.59
C GLY A 319 -16.54 0.31 29.90
N PHE A 320 -16.29 0.76 28.66
CA PHE A 320 -15.01 0.53 27.99
C PHE A 320 -13.94 1.52 28.45
N ASN A 321 -12.69 1.06 28.47
CA ASN A 321 -11.51 1.90 28.56
C ASN A 321 -11.23 2.49 27.17
N LEU A 322 -11.87 3.62 26.86
CA LEU A 322 -11.83 4.19 25.52
C LEU A 322 -10.50 4.89 25.20
N ALA A 323 -9.93 4.57 24.04
CA ALA A 323 -8.91 5.37 23.38
C ALA A 323 -9.57 6.16 22.24
N LEU A 324 -9.71 7.48 22.42
CA LEU A 324 -10.32 8.36 21.42
C LEU A 324 -9.23 9.00 20.57
N LEU A 325 -9.25 8.72 19.27
CA LEU A 325 -8.30 9.25 18.30
C LEU A 325 -9.03 10.18 17.33
N ASP A 326 -8.55 11.41 17.22
CA ASP A 326 -9.19 12.44 16.38
C ASP A 326 -8.92 12.24 14.89
N ASP A 327 -7.77 11.67 14.52
CA ASP A 327 -7.35 11.50 13.11
C ASP A 327 -8.36 10.62 12.35
N PRO A 328 -8.99 11.14 11.28
CA PRO A 328 -9.93 10.39 10.45
C PRO A 328 -9.26 9.75 9.22
N TYR A 329 -7.98 10.01 8.96
CA TYR A 329 -7.23 9.43 7.85
C TYR A 329 -6.64 8.07 8.23
N LEU A 330 -7.48 7.05 8.19
CA LEU A 330 -7.21 5.71 8.70
C LEU A 330 -6.87 4.71 7.58
N PRO A 331 -6.00 3.72 7.81
CA PRO A 331 -5.69 2.69 6.81
C PRO A 331 -6.81 1.63 6.75
N THR A 332 -8.04 2.05 6.45
CA THR A 332 -9.26 1.22 6.36
C THR A 332 -10.29 1.95 5.51
N ASP A 333 -11.44 1.34 5.22
CA ASP A 333 -12.49 1.85 4.33
C ASP A 333 -13.00 3.26 4.69
N SER A 334 -12.86 3.68 5.96
CA SER A 334 -13.18 5.06 6.39
C SER A 334 -12.47 6.15 5.58
N THR A 335 -11.27 5.86 5.07
CA THR A 335 -10.52 6.81 4.23
C THR A 335 -11.13 7.02 2.85
N ALA A 336 -11.98 6.12 2.36
CA ALA A 336 -12.75 6.38 1.14
C ALA A 336 -13.83 7.46 1.38
N PHE A 337 -14.45 7.46 2.56
CA PHE A 337 -15.60 8.31 2.89
C PHE A 337 -15.21 9.71 3.37
N TYR A 338 -14.28 9.79 4.33
CA TYR A 338 -13.98 11.06 5.01
C TYR A 338 -13.56 12.20 4.05
N PRO A 339 -12.64 11.98 3.09
CA PRO A 339 -12.23 13.02 2.16
C PRO A 339 -13.34 13.50 1.21
N LYS A 340 -14.45 12.74 1.12
CA LYS A 340 -15.64 13.11 0.34
C LYS A 340 -16.66 13.90 1.17
N GLY A 341 -16.28 14.37 2.36
CA GLY A 341 -17.14 15.20 3.22
C GLY A 341 -18.08 14.40 4.14
N VAL A 342 -17.86 13.09 4.29
CA VAL A 342 -18.69 12.23 5.14
C VAL A 342 -18.05 12.10 6.53
N PRO A 343 -18.75 12.45 7.63
CA PRO A 343 -18.30 12.17 8.98
C PRO A 343 -18.11 10.67 9.22
N ILE A 344 -17.01 10.27 9.84
CA ILE A 344 -16.69 8.85 10.09
C ILE A 344 -16.46 8.55 11.55
N LEU A 345 -16.71 7.31 11.96
CA LEU A 345 -16.31 6.78 13.26
C LEU A 345 -15.91 5.31 13.10
N SER A 346 -14.63 4.99 13.35
CA SER A 346 -14.13 3.61 13.26
C SER A 346 -13.95 2.97 14.64
N PHE A 347 -14.34 1.71 14.76
CA PHE A 347 -14.15 0.86 15.94
C PHE A 347 -12.99 -0.10 15.69
N PHE A 348 -12.06 -0.20 16.63
CA PHE A 348 -10.83 -1.00 16.50
C PHE A 348 -10.35 -1.50 17.86
N THR A 349 -9.94 -2.78 17.95
CA THR A 349 -9.41 -3.36 19.19
C THR A 349 -7.88 -3.38 19.29
N GLY A 350 -7.17 -3.02 18.23
CA GLY A 350 -5.71 -3.01 18.21
C GLY A 350 -5.12 -4.16 17.41
N SER A 351 -3.88 -4.00 16.93
CA SER A 351 -3.13 -5.10 16.31
C SER A 351 -2.74 -6.16 17.35
N HIS A 352 -2.55 -7.39 16.87
CA HIS A 352 -2.13 -8.52 17.70
C HIS A 352 -1.09 -9.39 16.96
N GLU A 353 -0.53 -10.37 17.66
CA GLU A 353 0.57 -11.21 17.17
C GLU A 353 0.19 -12.15 16.00
N ASP A 354 -1.10 -12.37 15.81
CA ASP A 354 -1.67 -13.21 14.73
C ASP A 354 -2.14 -12.39 13.53
N TYR A 355 -2.04 -11.05 13.59
CA TYR A 355 -2.43 -10.17 12.48
C TYR A 355 -1.76 -10.58 11.18
N ASN A 356 -2.54 -10.71 10.10
CA ASN A 356 -2.05 -11.14 8.78
C ASN A 356 -1.24 -12.45 8.82
N ARG A 357 -1.62 -13.39 9.69
CA ARG A 357 -1.03 -14.74 9.78
C ARG A 357 -2.09 -15.83 9.63
N PRO A 358 -1.69 -17.06 9.26
CA PRO A 358 -2.59 -18.20 9.22
C PRO A 358 -3.24 -18.51 10.58
N THR A 359 -2.65 -18.05 11.67
CA THR A 359 -3.14 -18.25 13.04
C THR A 359 -4.20 -17.25 13.49
N ASP A 360 -4.64 -16.31 12.62
CA ASP A 360 -5.81 -15.47 12.88
C ASP A 360 -7.10 -16.27 12.69
N ASP A 361 -7.38 -17.12 13.69
CA ASP A 361 -8.46 -18.10 13.68
C ASP A 361 -9.58 -17.75 14.66
N ALA A 362 -10.77 -18.32 14.42
CA ALA A 362 -12.00 -18.04 15.15
C ALA A 362 -11.88 -18.33 16.66
N GLU A 363 -11.04 -19.29 17.05
CA GLU A 363 -10.75 -19.66 18.44
C GLU A 363 -9.99 -18.55 19.19
N THR A 364 -9.37 -17.63 18.48
CA THR A 364 -8.61 -16.53 19.06
C THR A 364 -9.48 -15.32 19.43
N LEU A 365 -10.75 -15.30 19.01
CA LEU A 365 -11.64 -14.15 19.22
C LEU A 365 -12.22 -14.08 20.63
N ASP A 366 -12.36 -12.85 21.15
CA ASP A 366 -13.15 -12.53 22.34
C ASP A 366 -14.62 -12.26 21.95
N TYR A 367 -15.40 -13.32 21.81
CA TYR A 367 -16.84 -13.23 21.49
C TYR A 367 -17.65 -12.40 22.50
N ALA A 368 -17.27 -12.42 23.78
CA ALA A 368 -17.95 -11.63 24.80
C ALA A 368 -17.64 -10.13 24.61
N GLY A 369 -16.39 -9.80 24.31
CA GLY A 369 -15.96 -8.47 23.90
C GLY A 369 -16.69 -7.99 22.64
N MET A 370 -16.75 -8.82 21.60
CA MET A 370 -17.48 -8.52 20.35
C MET A 370 -18.95 -8.21 20.61
N ALA A 371 -19.63 -9.03 21.43
CA ALA A 371 -21.03 -8.79 21.77
C ALA A 371 -21.24 -7.45 22.50
N ARG A 372 -20.31 -7.08 23.40
CA ARG A 372 -20.33 -5.76 24.06
C ARG A 372 -20.08 -4.62 23.07
N ILE A 373 -19.13 -4.79 22.15
CA ILE A 373 -18.82 -3.80 21.10
C ILE A 373 -20.04 -3.63 20.18
N ALA A 374 -20.67 -4.71 19.76
CA ALA A 374 -21.89 -4.70 18.95
C ALA A 374 -23.04 -3.96 19.66
N ALA A 375 -23.25 -4.23 20.95
CA ALA A 375 -24.26 -3.52 21.75
C ALA A 375 -23.96 -2.02 21.84
N PHE A 376 -22.70 -1.64 22.10
CA PHE A 376 -22.29 -0.25 22.20
C PHE A 376 -22.39 0.49 20.85
N GLY A 377 -21.87 -0.11 19.77
CA GLY A 377 -22.00 0.39 18.40
C GLY A 377 -23.46 0.56 17.98
N THR A 378 -24.33 -0.39 18.33
CA THR A 378 -25.79 -0.28 18.10
C THR A 378 -26.38 0.95 18.78
N THR A 379 -25.98 1.26 20.02
CA THR A 379 -26.52 2.45 20.71
C THR A 379 -26.06 3.76 20.10
N ILE A 380 -24.83 3.83 19.59
CA ILE A 380 -24.32 5.00 18.86
C ILE A 380 -25.04 5.13 17.51
N LEU A 381 -25.17 4.02 16.76
CA LEU A 381 -25.90 3.99 15.49
C LEU A 381 -27.34 4.47 15.66
N LYS A 382 -28.06 3.97 16.69
CA LYS A 382 -29.42 4.43 17.01
C LYS A 382 -29.48 5.92 17.28
N ASP A 383 -28.49 6.48 17.97
CA ASP A 383 -28.42 7.93 18.19
C ASP A 383 -28.28 8.72 16.88
N VAL A 384 -27.44 8.27 15.96
CA VAL A 384 -27.22 8.95 14.67
C VAL A 384 -28.44 8.83 13.77
N VAL A 385 -29.08 7.67 13.75
CA VAL A 385 -30.30 7.40 12.96
C VAL A 385 -31.47 8.22 13.47
N ALA A 386 -31.64 8.36 14.79
CA ALA A 386 -32.74 9.09 15.41
C ALA A 386 -32.49 10.61 15.54
N ALA A 387 -31.25 11.07 15.36
CA ALA A 387 -30.92 12.49 15.49
C ALA A 387 -31.61 13.34 14.41
N ARG A 388 -32.28 14.41 14.85
CA ARG A 388 -32.87 15.41 13.95
C ARG A 388 -31.82 16.17 13.13
N GLU A 389 -30.66 16.42 13.74
CA GLU A 389 -29.54 17.10 13.09
C GLU A 389 -28.55 16.09 12.51
N ARG A 390 -27.88 16.47 11.42
CA ARG A 390 -26.80 15.68 10.84
C ARG A 390 -25.53 15.85 11.68
N PRO A 391 -24.69 14.82 11.83
CA PRO A 391 -23.30 15.01 12.24
C PRO A 391 -22.66 16.04 11.30
N ALA A 392 -22.15 17.14 11.85
CA ALA A 392 -21.47 18.15 11.05
C ALA A 392 -20.12 17.59 10.60
N TYR A 393 -19.79 17.69 9.32
CA TYR A 393 -18.45 17.40 8.82
C TYR A 393 -17.46 18.45 9.36
N VAL A 394 -16.37 17.96 9.94
CA VAL A 394 -15.27 18.79 10.41
C VAL A 394 -14.01 18.34 9.68
N GLU A 395 -13.43 19.27 8.92
CA GLU A 395 -12.12 19.05 8.30
C GLU A 395 -11.02 19.13 9.36
N VAL A 396 -10.49 17.98 9.74
CA VAL A 396 -9.36 17.82 10.63
C VAL A 396 -8.08 18.25 9.92
N GLN A 397 -7.49 19.33 10.42
CA GLN A 397 -6.19 19.83 9.98
C GLN A 397 -5.07 19.00 10.62
N ASN A 398 -4.01 18.72 9.87
CA ASN A 398 -2.81 18.11 10.41
C ASN A 398 -2.09 19.11 11.34
N THR A 399 -2.27 18.99 12.66
CA THR A 399 -1.70 19.93 13.65
C THR A 399 -0.52 19.38 14.44
N THR A 400 -0.01 18.17 14.12
CA THR A 400 1.15 17.60 14.82
C THR A 400 2.42 17.79 14.00
N PRO A 401 3.38 18.63 14.45
CA PRO A 401 4.75 18.57 13.94
C PRO A 401 5.38 17.26 14.44
N GLY A 402 5.79 16.38 13.53
CA GLY A 402 6.47 15.12 13.85
C GLY A 402 7.72 15.35 14.70
N GLY A 403 7.62 15.06 15.99
CA GLY A 403 8.73 15.06 16.94
C GLY A 403 9.37 13.68 17.00
N GLY A 404 10.04 13.29 15.92
CA GLY A 404 10.83 12.07 15.83
C GLY A 404 12.30 12.37 15.56
N ASP A 405 13.19 11.46 15.96
CA ASP A 405 14.63 11.57 15.74
C ASP A 405 14.96 11.77 14.25
N ARG A 406 15.78 12.77 13.92
CA ARG A 406 15.98 13.27 12.54
C ARG A 406 16.57 12.26 11.55
N ASP A 407 17.15 11.16 12.04
CA ASP A 407 17.89 10.19 11.21
C ASP A 407 17.03 9.05 10.63
N THR A 408 15.72 9.00 10.92
CA THR A 408 14.82 7.92 10.42
C THR A 408 13.50 8.41 9.80
N LEU A 409 13.30 9.73 9.70
CA LEU A 409 12.05 10.29 9.18
C LEU A 409 11.98 10.20 7.65
N ARG A 410 10.98 9.47 7.13
CA ARG A 410 10.65 9.45 5.70
C ARG A 410 9.94 10.74 5.32
N ALA A 411 10.21 11.24 4.12
CA ALA A 411 9.51 12.37 3.55
C ALA A 411 8.02 12.03 3.37
N TYR A 412 7.19 13.02 3.62
CA TYR A 412 5.74 12.87 3.61
C TYR A 412 5.11 14.09 2.95
N LEU A 413 4.18 13.85 2.02
CA LEU A 413 3.43 14.91 1.35
C LEU A 413 1.98 15.01 1.81
N GLY A 414 1.46 14.01 2.53
CA GLY A 414 0.02 13.92 2.84
C GLY A 414 -0.85 13.59 1.63
N THR A 415 -0.30 12.99 0.58
CA THR A 415 -1.11 12.45 -0.53
C THR A 415 -1.75 11.12 -0.13
N ILE A 416 -2.95 10.87 -0.64
CA ILE A 416 -3.67 9.60 -0.50
C ILE A 416 -3.82 9.03 -1.91
N PRO A 417 -3.01 8.01 -2.27
CA PRO A 417 -3.08 7.38 -3.58
C PRO A 417 -4.36 6.58 -3.79
N ASP A 418 -4.79 6.49 -5.04
CA ASP A 418 -5.81 5.57 -5.52
C ASP A 418 -5.13 4.34 -6.14
N TYR A 419 -5.28 3.19 -5.49
CA TYR A 419 -4.65 1.92 -5.90
C TYR A 419 -5.45 1.15 -6.95
N ALA A 420 -6.69 1.55 -7.23
CA ALA A 420 -7.60 0.83 -8.12
C ALA A 420 -7.45 1.24 -9.60
N THR A 421 -6.52 2.14 -9.92
CA THR A 421 -6.37 2.69 -11.27
C THR A 421 -5.17 2.14 -12.03
N ASP A 422 -5.44 1.64 -13.24
CA ASP A 422 -4.45 1.17 -14.22
C ASP A 422 -4.14 2.32 -15.19
N LEU A 423 -3.37 3.30 -14.70
CA LEU A 423 -2.98 4.49 -15.47
C LEU A 423 -1.49 4.78 -15.31
N ALA A 424 -0.91 5.45 -16.31
CA ALA A 424 0.45 5.97 -16.23
C ALA A 424 0.47 7.17 -15.27
N GLY A 425 1.14 6.98 -14.14
CA GLY A 425 1.18 7.94 -13.03
C GLY A 425 0.53 7.41 -11.76
N VAL A 426 0.31 8.30 -10.80
CA VAL A 426 -0.35 7.99 -9.53
C VAL A 426 -1.54 8.92 -9.35
N LYS A 427 -2.75 8.38 -9.48
CA LYS A 427 -3.97 9.12 -9.17
C LYS A 427 -4.07 9.33 -7.67
N ILE A 428 -4.39 10.55 -7.28
CA ILE A 428 -4.60 10.97 -5.90
C ILE A 428 -6.10 10.95 -5.63
N SER A 429 -6.54 10.08 -4.71
CA SER A 429 -7.94 10.07 -4.28
C SER A 429 -8.25 11.32 -3.46
N SER A 430 -7.33 11.72 -2.59
CA SER A 430 -7.39 12.99 -1.86
C SER A 430 -6.02 13.40 -1.30
N VAL A 431 -5.95 14.59 -0.72
CA VAL A 431 -4.85 15.05 0.13
C VAL A 431 -5.33 15.23 1.57
N ARG A 432 -4.41 15.11 2.52
CA ARG A 432 -4.65 15.41 3.94
C ARG A 432 -4.69 16.92 4.15
N GLY A 433 -5.77 17.42 4.77
CA GLY A 433 -5.97 18.85 5.05
C GLY A 433 -4.82 19.43 5.87
N GLY A 434 -4.25 20.54 5.40
CA GLY A 434 -3.09 21.20 6.02
C GLY A 434 -1.76 20.46 5.82
N GLY A 435 -1.76 19.33 5.10
CA GLY A 435 -0.53 18.62 4.70
C GLY A 435 0.24 19.36 3.58
N PRO A 436 1.48 18.95 3.29
CA PRO A 436 2.30 19.60 2.25
C PRO A 436 1.65 19.67 0.87
N ALA A 437 1.03 18.58 0.41
CA ALA A 437 0.38 18.52 -0.90
C ALA A 437 -0.81 19.46 -0.97
N ASP A 438 -1.62 19.53 0.10
CA ASP A 438 -2.76 20.44 0.21
C ASP A 438 -2.30 21.91 0.20
N LYS A 439 -1.29 22.26 1.03
CA LYS A 439 -0.67 23.60 1.04
C LYS A 439 -0.13 24.02 -0.34
N ALA A 440 0.35 23.06 -1.13
CA ALA A 440 0.84 23.29 -2.49
C ALA A 440 -0.29 23.36 -3.55
N GLY A 441 -1.54 23.11 -3.18
CA GLY A 441 -2.71 23.17 -4.06
C GLY A 441 -2.96 21.90 -4.88
N MET A 442 -2.40 20.77 -4.47
CA MET A 442 -2.77 19.44 -5.00
C MET A 442 -4.16 19.06 -4.51
N ARG A 443 -4.94 18.37 -5.33
CA ARG A 443 -6.35 18.04 -5.05
C ARG A 443 -6.66 16.59 -5.43
N GLY A 444 -7.74 16.06 -4.86
CA GLY A 444 -8.29 14.78 -5.31
C GLY A 444 -8.62 14.81 -6.80
N GLY A 445 -8.28 13.74 -7.51
CA GLY A 445 -8.39 13.62 -8.97
C GLY A 445 -7.13 14.00 -9.75
N ASP A 446 -6.14 14.64 -9.12
CA ASP A 446 -4.83 14.87 -9.73
C ASP A 446 -4.10 13.54 -9.98
N VAL A 447 -3.39 13.41 -11.10
CA VAL A 447 -2.51 12.27 -11.40
C VAL A 447 -1.06 12.74 -11.40
N ILE A 448 -0.24 12.30 -10.44
CA ILE A 448 1.19 12.60 -10.41
C ILE A 448 1.86 11.86 -11.57
N VAL A 449 2.51 12.61 -12.46
CA VAL A 449 3.22 12.08 -13.64
C VAL A 449 4.72 12.38 -13.58
N GLU A 450 5.15 13.37 -12.81
CA GLU A 450 6.57 13.59 -12.49
C GLU A 450 6.75 14.04 -11.04
N PHE A 451 7.84 13.61 -10.41
CA PHE A 451 8.21 13.99 -9.05
C PHE A 451 9.72 14.14 -8.94
N ALA A 452 10.18 15.30 -8.45
CA ALA A 452 11.61 15.62 -8.33
C ALA A 452 12.38 15.49 -9.66
N GLY A 453 11.73 15.74 -10.80
CA GLY A 453 12.30 15.58 -12.14
C GLY A 453 12.31 14.14 -12.68
N ASN A 454 11.86 13.16 -11.89
CA ASN A 454 11.73 11.77 -12.32
C ASN A 454 10.32 11.53 -12.87
N ALA A 455 10.23 10.76 -13.97
CA ALA A 455 8.95 10.31 -14.50
C ALA A 455 8.31 9.29 -13.55
N ILE A 456 7.03 9.47 -13.27
CA ILE A 456 6.25 8.59 -12.40
C ILE A 456 5.31 7.78 -13.28
N ALA A 457 5.57 6.49 -13.42
CA ALA A 457 4.68 5.59 -14.18
C ALA A 457 3.70 4.83 -13.27
N ASN A 458 4.03 4.65 -11.99
CA ASN A 458 3.25 3.87 -11.04
C ASN A 458 3.53 4.30 -9.58
N ILE A 459 2.81 3.70 -8.63
CA ILE A 459 2.89 4.05 -7.20
C ILE A 459 4.27 3.80 -6.56
N TYR A 460 5.01 2.81 -7.05
CA TYR A 460 6.33 2.49 -6.52
C TYR A 460 7.35 3.54 -6.99
N ASP A 461 7.28 3.98 -8.25
CA ASP A 461 8.09 5.09 -8.74
C ASP A 461 7.90 6.33 -7.85
N TYR A 462 6.65 6.66 -7.51
CA TYR A 462 6.33 7.77 -6.60
C TYR A 462 6.89 7.54 -5.19
N THR A 463 6.72 6.34 -4.63
CA THR A 463 7.21 6.00 -3.29
C THR A 463 8.73 6.14 -3.20
N TYR A 464 9.44 5.61 -4.19
CA TYR A 464 10.90 5.70 -4.25
C TYR A 464 11.39 7.13 -4.46
N ALA A 465 10.72 7.88 -5.33
CA ALA A 465 11.06 9.27 -5.56
C ALA A 465 10.81 10.12 -4.30
N LEU A 466 9.77 9.80 -3.52
CA LEU A 466 9.50 10.43 -2.22
C LEU A 466 10.57 10.09 -1.18
N ASP A 467 11.02 8.83 -1.10
CA ASP A 467 12.09 8.43 -0.17
C ASP A 467 13.45 9.11 -0.47
N ALA A 468 13.65 9.56 -1.72
CA ALA A 468 14.88 10.22 -2.15
C ALA A 468 14.93 11.74 -1.89
N VAL A 469 13.80 12.39 -1.59
CA VAL A 469 13.77 13.85 -1.39
C VAL A 469 14.11 14.25 0.03
N LYS A 470 14.66 15.46 0.17
CA LYS A 470 14.99 16.05 1.47
C LYS A 470 13.76 16.73 2.08
N ILE A 471 13.53 16.45 3.36
CA ILE A 471 12.50 17.12 4.15
C ILE A 471 12.85 18.61 4.27
N GLY A 472 11.84 19.47 4.09
CA GLY A 472 11.95 20.93 4.20
C GLY A 472 12.47 21.64 2.94
N GLU A 473 12.91 20.91 1.92
CA GLU A 473 13.32 21.49 0.64
C GLU A 473 12.18 21.39 -0.39
N PRO A 474 11.79 22.50 -1.06
CA PRO A 474 10.75 22.44 -2.10
C PRO A 474 11.12 21.50 -3.24
N VAL A 475 10.19 20.62 -3.61
CA VAL A 475 10.30 19.71 -4.74
C VAL A 475 9.21 20.00 -5.78
N ALA A 476 9.59 19.99 -7.05
CA ALA A 476 8.64 20.09 -8.15
C ALA A 476 7.86 18.77 -8.32
N VAL A 477 6.54 18.88 -8.39
CA VAL A 477 5.61 17.78 -8.64
C VAL A 477 4.73 18.17 -9.81
N VAL A 478 4.74 17.37 -10.88
CA VAL A 478 3.89 17.62 -12.04
C VAL A 478 2.71 16.68 -11.99
N VAL A 479 1.51 17.27 -12.03
CA VAL A 479 0.25 16.54 -12.01
C VAL A 479 -0.54 16.78 -13.29
N MET A 480 -1.27 15.76 -13.75
CA MET A 480 -2.35 15.92 -14.71
C MET A 480 -3.64 16.17 -13.94
N ARG A 481 -4.22 17.36 -14.13
CA ARG A 481 -5.52 17.75 -13.60
C ARG A 481 -6.53 17.72 -14.74
N GLY A 482 -7.24 16.59 -14.86
CA GLY A 482 -8.00 16.29 -16.06
C GLY A 482 -7.04 16.17 -17.26
N THR A 483 -7.13 17.11 -18.22
CA THR A 483 -6.23 17.17 -19.37
C THR A 483 -5.10 18.20 -19.22
N GLU A 484 -5.12 19.00 -18.16
CA GLU A 484 -4.15 20.07 -17.94
C GLU A 484 -2.92 19.55 -17.19
N ARG A 485 -1.72 19.96 -17.62
CA ARG A 485 -0.47 19.64 -16.93
C ARG A 485 -0.08 20.79 -16.01
N VAL A 486 -0.04 20.53 -14.70
CA VAL A 486 0.19 21.54 -13.66
C VAL A 486 1.44 21.20 -12.88
N THR A 487 2.36 22.16 -12.75
CA THR A 487 3.56 22.03 -11.90
C THR A 487 3.31 22.68 -10.55
N LEU A 488 3.39 21.88 -9.49
CA LEU A 488 3.27 22.28 -8.09
C LEU A 488 4.65 22.23 -7.42
N HIS A 489 4.88 23.09 -6.43
CA HIS A 489 6.08 23.04 -5.60
C HIS A 489 5.64 22.64 -4.19
N VAL A 490 5.96 21.42 -3.80
CA VAL A 490 5.57 20.85 -2.51
C VAL A 490 6.79 20.87 -1.59
N VAL A 491 6.62 21.23 -0.32
CA VAL A 491 7.72 21.17 0.66
C VAL A 491 7.49 19.93 1.53
N PRO A 492 8.20 18.82 1.33
CA PRO A 492 7.98 17.59 2.08
C PRO A 492 8.20 17.83 3.57
N GLU A 493 7.32 17.30 4.40
CA GLU A 493 7.45 17.31 5.85
C GLU A 493 7.91 15.93 6.33
N ALA A 494 8.38 15.84 7.57
CA ALA A 494 8.59 14.55 8.21
C ALA A 494 7.24 13.87 8.44
N ARG A 495 7.15 12.55 8.20
CA ARG A 495 5.95 11.79 8.57
C ARG A 495 5.68 11.97 10.08
N PRO A 496 4.47 12.40 10.50
CA PRO A 496 4.12 12.64 11.90
C PRO A 496 4.30 11.42 12.81
#